data_AF-A0AAV2RWZ3-F1
#
_entry.id   AF-A0AAV2RWZ3-F1
#
_cell.length_a   1.000
_cell.length_b   1.000
_cell.length_c   1.000
_cell.angle_alpha   90.00
_cell.angle_beta   90.00
_cell.angle_gamma   90.00
#
_symmetry.space_group_name_H-M   'P 1'
#
loop_
_entity.id
_entity.type
_entity.pdbx_description
1 polymer ?
#
loop_
_entity_poly.entity_id
_entity_poly.type
_entity_poly.pdbx_seq_one_letter_code
_entity_poly.pdbx_strand_id
1 'polypeptide(L)'
;SRYTYDAFHNYLNERSEKIEVLNGFFEALLQIFSNYQRVDRITLPLIKTIGDLLSASAVLDVVLEADDGYSIRLLTLLKKECMRCSDYHKLSATITVLCELLRIEGNTTKACLTQLALFLGFQYPKVRAVTATSLLTALQDYSDRPIVPEENLDEIIGVLEETEWMANMDVARKQRNRLSELIGIPVPQVKKK
;
A
#
# COMPACT_ATOMS: atom_id res chain seq x y z
N SER A 1 -40.18 -20.50 5.92
CA SER A 1 -41.12 -20.33 7.04
C SER A 1 -40.78 -19.02 7.76
N ARG A 2 -41.61 -18.51 8.68
CA ARG A 2 -41.30 -17.31 9.48
C ARG A 2 -39.93 -17.42 10.18
N TYR A 3 -39.59 -18.62 10.64
CA TYR A 3 -38.29 -18.97 11.21
C TYR A 3 -37.09 -18.72 10.26
N THR A 4 -37.24 -19.04 8.97
CA THR A 4 -36.19 -18.81 7.96
C THR A 4 -35.97 -17.32 7.73
N TYR A 5 -37.04 -16.53 7.75
CA TYR A 5 -37.00 -15.09 7.57
C TYR A 5 -36.32 -14.40 8.76
N ASP A 6 -36.72 -14.73 9.98
CA ASP A 6 -36.14 -14.16 11.20
C ASP A 6 -34.65 -14.51 11.35
N ALA A 7 -34.26 -15.76 11.05
CA ALA A 7 -32.85 -16.18 11.07
C ALA A 7 -32.00 -15.44 10.01
N PHE A 8 -32.54 -15.22 8.82
CA PHE A 8 -31.86 -14.48 7.76
C PHE A 8 -31.67 -13.00 8.14
N HIS A 9 -32.70 -12.36 8.70
CA HIS A 9 -32.60 -10.98 9.19
C HIS A 9 -31.57 -10.81 10.30
N ASN A 10 -31.55 -11.74 11.27
CA ASN A 10 -30.54 -11.70 12.34
C ASN A 10 -29.11 -11.86 11.77
N TYR A 11 -28.92 -12.79 10.83
CA TYR A 11 -27.62 -12.96 10.17
C TYR A 11 -27.15 -11.70 9.43
N LEU A 12 -28.05 -11.04 8.69
CA LEU A 12 -27.74 -9.79 8.01
C LEU A 12 -27.41 -8.67 9.00
N ASN A 13 -28.18 -8.55 10.09
CA ASN A 13 -27.95 -7.54 11.12
C ASN A 13 -26.60 -7.73 11.82
N GLU A 14 -26.27 -8.95 12.27
CA GLU A 14 -24.97 -9.26 12.89
C GLU A 14 -23.79 -8.95 11.96
N ARG A 15 -23.96 -9.19 10.64
CA ARG A 15 -22.94 -8.85 9.65
C ARG A 15 -22.81 -7.33 9.50
N SER A 16 -23.92 -6.60 9.47
CA SER A 16 -23.92 -5.14 9.36
C SER A 16 -23.26 -4.47 10.58
N GLU A 17 -23.58 -4.92 11.79
CA GLU A 17 -22.96 -4.42 13.03
C GLU A 17 -21.45 -4.64 13.04
N LYS A 18 -20.97 -5.79 12.57
CA LYS A 18 -19.53 -6.05 12.43
C LYS A 18 -18.84 -5.08 11.48
N ILE A 19 -19.46 -4.76 10.34
CA ILE A 19 -18.91 -3.81 9.38
C ILE A 19 -18.85 -2.40 10.00
N GLU A 20 -19.87 -1.98 10.73
CA GLU A 20 -19.87 -0.69 11.43
C GLU A 20 -18.75 -0.59 12.48
N VAL A 21 -18.52 -1.66 13.25
CA VAL A 21 -17.44 -1.72 14.24
C VAL A 21 -16.07 -1.64 13.56
N LEU A 22 -15.88 -2.34 12.42
CA LEU A 22 -14.63 -2.29 11.66
C LEU A 22 -14.39 -0.90 11.05
N ASN A 23 -15.43 -0.27 10.52
CA ASN A 23 -15.37 1.12 10.04
C ASN A 23 -14.94 2.07 11.16
N GLY A 24 -15.60 2.00 12.32
CA GLY A 24 -15.26 2.85 13.47
C GLY A 24 -13.85 2.60 13.99
N PHE A 25 -13.39 1.34 13.99
CA PHE A 25 -12.02 0.99 14.38
C PHE A 25 -10.98 1.56 13.41
N PHE A 26 -11.17 1.36 12.10
CA PHE A 26 -10.24 1.89 11.11
C PHE A 26 -10.24 3.43 11.07
N GLU A 27 -11.41 4.06 11.24
CA GLU A 27 -11.52 5.51 11.39
C GLU A 27 -10.71 6.03 12.58
N ALA A 28 -10.77 5.34 13.74
CA ALA A 28 -9.97 5.69 14.90
C ALA A 28 -8.46 5.59 14.61
N LEU A 29 -8.01 4.55 13.90
CA LEU A 29 -6.60 4.41 13.49
C LEU A 29 -6.17 5.57 12.58
N LEU A 30 -6.98 5.96 11.59
CA LEU A 30 -6.70 7.10 10.71
C LEU A 30 -6.69 8.42 11.49
N GLN A 31 -7.59 8.60 12.45
CA GLN A 31 -7.64 9.80 13.28
C GLN A 31 -6.39 9.91 14.17
N ILE A 32 -5.96 8.82 14.81
CA ILE A 32 -4.70 8.77 15.56
C ILE A 32 -3.54 9.10 14.62
N PHE A 33 -3.49 8.49 13.43
CA PHE A 33 -2.39 8.73 12.50
C PHE A 33 -2.33 10.20 12.08
N SER A 34 -3.48 10.81 11.79
CA SER A 34 -3.60 12.23 11.46
C SER A 34 -3.15 13.15 12.60
N ASN A 35 -3.57 12.86 13.84
CA ASN A 35 -3.30 13.70 15.01
C ASN A 35 -1.83 13.65 15.47
N TYR A 36 -1.15 12.53 15.25
CA TYR A 36 0.21 12.28 15.74
C TYR A 36 1.26 12.24 14.63
N GLN A 37 1.00 12.84 13.46
CA GLN A 37 1.98 12.92 12.38
C GLN A 37 3.33 13.41 12.88
N ARG A 38 4.41 12.75 12.43
CA ARG A 38 5.81 13.00 12.82
C ARG A 38 6.15 12.72 14.29
N VAL A 39 5.26 12.08 15.05
CA VAL A 39 5.57 11.57 16.38
C VAL A 39 5.96 10.10 16.26
N ASP A 40 7.25 9.84 16.02
CA ASP A 40 7.79 8.50 15.68
C ASP A 40 7.43 7.41 16.68
N ARG A 41 7.34 7.77 17.98
CA ARG A 41 6.94 6.85 19.06
C ARG A 41 5.50 6.32 18.91
N ILE A 42 4.68 6.98 18.09
CA ILE A 42 3.28 6.62 17.82
C ILE A 42 3.12 6.17 16.38
N THR A 43 3.64 6.94 15.41
CA THR A 43 3.38 6.67 13.99
C THR A 43 4.03 5.37 13.51
N LEU A 44 5.23 5.03 13.96
CA LEU A 44 5.87 3.78 13.53
C LEU A 44 5.11 2.55 14.04
N PRO A 45 4.80 2.41 15.35
CA PRO A 45 3.95 1.32 15.83
C PRO A 45 2.59 1.27 15.11
N LEU A 46 1.96 2.42 14.90
CA LEU A 46 0.66 2.50 14.24
C LEU A 46 0.70 2.02 12.78
N ILE A 47 1.70 2.43 12.00
CA ILE A 47 1.86 1.97 10.61
C ILE A 47 2.09 0.46 10.59
N LYS A 48 2.88 -0.07 11.52
CA LYS A 48 3.07 -1.53 11.64
C LYS A 48 1.77 -2.24 11.97
N THR A 49 1.00 -1.74 12.94
CA THR A 49 -0.31 -2.30 13.28
C THR A 49 -1.26 -2.29 12.08
N ILE A 50 -1.30 -1.21 11.30
CA ILE A 50 -2.10 -1.16 10.07
C ILE A 50 -1.58 -2.21 9.06
N GLY A 51 -0.27 -2.32 8.86
CA GLY A 51 0.34 -3.34 8.01
C GLY A 51 -0.05 -4.75 8.42
N ASP A 52 0.15 -5.09 9.70
CA ASP A 52 -0.18 -6.40 10.25
C ASP A 52 -1.68 -6.72 10.11
N LEU A 53 -2.57 -5.74 10.32
CA LEU A 53 -4.01 -5.91 10.14
C LEU A 53 -4.38 -6.20 8.68
N LEU A 54 -3.74 -5.51 7.73
CA LEU A 54 -3.97 -5.73 6.30
C LEU A 54 -3.41 -7.07 5.85
N SER A 55 -2.22 -7.47 6.31
CA SER A 55 -1.61 -8.75 5.93
C SER A 55 -2.28 -9.96 6.58
N ALA A 56 -2.74 -9.85 7.84
CA ALA A 56 -3.22 -10.99 8.61
C ALA A 56 -4.65 -11.43 8.24
N SER A 57 -5.46 -10.54 7.66
CA SER A 57 -6.82 -10.90 7.25
C SER A 57 -7.40 -9.95 6.22
N ALA A 58 -8.27 -10.50 5.37
CA ALA A 58 -9.13 -9.75 4.47
C ALA A 58 -10.26 -8.97 5.19
N VAL A 59 -10.23 -8.86 6.52
CA VAL A 59 -11.33 -8.28 7.31
C VAL A 59 -11.52 -6.80 7.03
N LEU A 60 -10.45 -6.09 6.68
CA LEU A 60 -10.51 -4.68 6.32
C LEU A 60 -10.83 -4.47 4.83
N ASP A 61 -10.81 -5.51 4.00
CA ASP A 61 -11.09 -5.38 2.56
C ASP A 61 -12.52 -4.89 2.36
N VAL A 62 -13.48 -5.46 3.09
CA VAL A 62 -14.89 -5.03 3.04
C VAL A 62 -15.06 -3.55 3.43
N VAL A 63 -14.18 -3.02 4.29
CA VAL A 63 -14.19 -1.60 4.68
C VAL A 63 -13.57 -0.74 3.58
N LEU A 64 -12.42 -1.17 3.06
CA LEU A 64 -11.63 -0.41 2.10
C LEU A 64 -12.24 -0.41 0.69
N GLU A 65 -12.88 -1.51 0.28
CA GLU A 65 -13.58 -1.64 -1.01
C GLU A 65 -14.97 -0.97 -0.99
N ALA A 66 -15.59 -0.83 0.20
CA ALA A 66 -16.87 -0.13 0.33
C ALA A 66 -16.73 1.39 0.25
N ASP A 67 -15.61 1.95 0.70
CA ASP A 67 -15.31 3.38 0.65
C ASP A 67 -13.82 3.65 0.39
N ASP A 68 -13.51 3.98 -0.87
CA ASP A 68 -12.19 4.44 -1.33
C ASP A 68 -11.65 5.63 -0.50
N GLY A 69 -12.51 6.38 0.20
CA GLY A 69 -12.11 7.47 1.09
C GLY A 69 -11.13 7.03 2.19
N TYR A 70 -11.25 5.80 2.69
CA TYR A 70 -10.35 5.24 3.69
C TYR A 70 -8.94 4.99 3.13
N SER A 71 -8.84 4.31 1.99
CA SER A 71 -7.57 4.01 1.34
C SER A 71 -6.87 5.29 0.85
N ILE A 72 -7.62 6.26 0.31
CA ILE A 72 -7.11 7.57 -0.12
C ILE A 72 -6.56 8.36 1.08
N ARG A 73 -7.27 8.40 2.21
CA ARG A 73 -6.82 9.08 3.43
C ARG A 73 -5.58 8.42 4.00
N LEU A 74 -5.56 7.09 4.11
CA LEU A 74 -4.39 6.34 4.57
C LEU A 74 -3.17 6.65 3.70
N LEU A 75 -3.31 6.56 2.38
CA LEU A 75 -2.24 6.87 1.43
C LEU A 75 -1.73 8.31 1.60
N THR A 76 -2.63 9.26 1.81
CA THR A 76 -2.28 10.68 2.04
C THR A 76 -1.45 10.85 3.31
N LEU A 77 -1.86 10.20 4.41
CA LEU A 77 -1.14 10.23 5.68
C LEU A 77 0.23 9.54 5.59
N LEU A 78 0.34 8.40 4.91
CA LEU A 78 1.61 7.72 4.65
C LEU A 78 2.58 8.59 3.85
N LYS A 79 2.09 9.23 2.78
CA LYS A 79 2.88 10.18 1.96
C LYS A 79 3.38 11.35 2.80
N LYS A 80 2.50 11.94 3.61
CA LYS A 80 2.84 13.05 4.50
C LYS A 80 3.86 12.64 5.56
N GLU A 81 3.75 11.44 6.12
CA GLU A 81 4.70 10.90 7.10
C GLU A 81 6.08 10.63 6.48
N CYS A 82 6.12 10.07 5.27
CA CYS A 82 7.36 9.71 4.57
C CYS A 82 8.11 10.90 3.97
N MET A 83 7.47 12.05 3.78
CA MET A 83 8.13 13.22 3.22
C MET A 83 9.35 13.61 4.07
N ARG A 84 10.56 13.61 3.50
CA ARG A 84 11.83 13.86 4.23
C ARG A 84 12.11 12.89 5.39
N CYS A 85 11.46 11.73 5.44
CA CYS A 85 11.77 10.68 6.40
C CYS A 85 13.09 10.01 6.02
N SER A 86 13.96 9.79 7.00
CA SER A 86 15.21 9.02 6.85
C SER A 86 15.24 7.73 7.67
N ASP A 87 14.20 7.47 8.46
CA ASP A 87 14.08 6.26 9.27
C ASP A 87 13.74 5.06 8.38
N TYR A 88 14.66 4.10 8.30
CA TYR A 88 14.49 2.89 7.50
C TYR A 88 13.29 2.05 7.95
N HIS A 89 13.07 1.88 9.25
CA HIS A 89 11.98 1.05 9.77
C HIS A 89 10.62 1.63 9.43
N LYS A 90 10.50 2.96 9.49
CA LYS A 90 9.26 3.65 9.10
C LYS A 90 9.00 3.59 7.60
N LEU A 91 10.05 3.78 6.80
CA LEU A 91 9.95 3.64 5.34
C LEU A 91 9.56 2.20 4.96
N SER A 92 10.22 1.21 5.57
CA SER A 92 9.91 -0.22 5.36
C SER A 92 8.48 -0.56 5.76
N ALA A 93 8.01 -0.10 6.92
CA ALA A 93 6.63 -0.34 7.35
C ALA A 93 5.61 0.33 6.41
N THR A 94 5.94 1.51 5.88
CA THR A 94 5.09 2.18 4.88
C THR A 94 5.06 1.41 3.57
N ILE A 95 6.20 0.88 3.10
CA ILE A 95 6.27 0.05 1.90
C ILE A 95 5.35 -1.17 2.04
N THR A 96 5.40 -1.86 3.19
CA THR A 96 4.49 -2.98 3.48
C THR A 96 3.03 -2.57 3.31
N VAL A 97 2.60 -1.50 3.98
CA VAL A 97 1.21 -1.02 3.87
C VAL A 97 0.83 -0.64 2.43
N LEU A 98 1.73 -0.02 1.67
CA LEU A 98 1.47 0.32 0.27
C LEU A 98 1.31 -0.92 -0.63
N CYS A 99 2.11 -1.96 -0.40
CA CYS A 99 2.01 -3.23 -1.09
C CYS A 99 0.69 -3.95 -0.76
N GLU A 100 0.31 -4.00 0.52
CA GLU A 100 -0.97 -4.56 0.95
C GLU A 100 -2.16 -3.84 0.31
N LEU A 101 -2.10 -2.52 0.17
CA LEU A 101 -3.16 -1.76 -0.49
C LEU A 101 -3.32 -2.06 -2.00
N LEU A 102 -2.38 -2.76 -2.64
CA LEU A 102 -2.51 -3.12 -4.06
C LEU A 102 -3.56 -4.20 -4.30
N ARG A 103 -3.91 -4.99 -3.27
CA ARG A 103 -4.93 -6.05 -3.38
C ARG A 103 -6.37 -5.54 -3.31
N ILE A 104 -6.55 -4.29 -2.88
CA ILE A 104 -7.86 -3.65 -2.71
C ILE A 104 -8.32 -3.10 -4.06
N GLU A 105 -9.52 -3.48 -4.49
CA GLU A 105 -10.15 -2.89 -5.67
C GLU A 105 -10.51 -1.43 -5.40
N GLY A 106 -9.96 -0.50 -6.19
CA GLY A 106 -10.24 0.92 -6.00
C GLY A 106 -9.31 1.85 -6.76
N ASN A 107 -9.51 3.15 -6.54
CA ASN A 107 -8.79 4.19 -7.28
C ASN A 107 -7.38 4.52 -6.72
N THR A 108 -6.87 3.73 -5.76
CA THR A 108 -5.58 3.99 -5.10
C THR A 108 -4.40 3.27 -5.72
N THR A 109 -4.59 2.22 -6.51
CA THR A 109 -3.52 1.33 -7.02
C THR A 109 -2.42 2.12 -7.73
N LYS A 110 -2.77 2.95 -8.73
CA LYS A 110 -1.78 3.80 -9.42
C LYS A 110 -1.06 4.76 -8.48
N ALA A 111 -1.75 5.27 -7.47
CA ALA A 111 -1.19 6.22 -6.51
C ALA A 111 -0.24 5.54 -5.49
N CYS A 112 -0.49 4.27 -5.14
CA CYS A 112 0.40 3.41 -4.37
C CYS A 112 1.64 3.05 -5.20
N LEU A 113 1.47 2.57 -6.44
CA LEU A 113 2.56 2.26 -7.37
C LEU A 113 3.46 3.48 -7.64
N THR A 114 2.87 4.67 -7.77
CA THR A 114 3.64 5.92 -7.90
C THR A 114 4.50 6.19 -6.65
N GLN A 115 3.98 5.91 -5.45
CA GLN A 115 4.74 6.08 -4.22
C GLN A 115 5.84 5.01 -4.07
N LEU A 116 5.56 3.76 -4.44
CA LEU A 116 6.55 2.68 -4.49
C LEU A 116 7.66 3.00 -5.51
N ALA A 117 7.32 3.55 -6.68
CA ALA A 117 8.31 4.02 -7.66
C ALA A 117 9.22 5.14 -7.11
N LEU A 118 8.73 5.99 -6.19
CA LEU A 118 9.59 6.94 -5.49
C LEU A 118 10.58 6.23 -4.55
N PHE A 119 10.17 5.14 -3.89
CA PHE A 119 11.05 4.36 -3.02
C PHE A 119 12.07 3.50 -3.81
N LEU A 120 11.72 3.01 -5.00
CA LEU A 120 12.67 2.37 -5.92
C LEU A 120 13.77 3.33 -6.41
N GLY A 121 13.52 4.64 -6.40
CA GLY A 121 14.48 5.70 -6.73
C GLY A 121 15.14 6.37 -5.51
N PHE A 122 14.96 5.82 -4.31
CA PHE A 122 15.36 6.46 -3.05
C PHE A 122 16.88 6.51 -2.88
N GLN A 123 17.34 7.45 -2.06
CA GLN A 123 18.78 7.66 -1.84
C GLN A 123 19.44 6.50 -1.08
N TYR A 124 18.68 5.77 -0.26
CA TYR A 124 19.19 4.66 0.54
C TYR A 124 19.02 3.33 -0.21
N PRO A 125 20.12 2.62 -0.53
CA PRO A 125 20.08 1.34 -1.25
C PRO A 125 19.15 0.29 -0.61
N LYS A 126 19.15 0.19 0.72
CA LYS A 126 18.29 -0.74 1.46
C LYS A 126 16.79 -0.49 1.24
N VAL A 127 16.38 0.78 1.13
CA VAL A 127 14.98 1.15 0.89
C VAL A 127 14.55 0.73 -0.51
N ARG A 128 15.43 0.89 -1.51
CA ARG A 128 15.14 0.44 -2.89
C ARG A 128 14.99 -1.07 -2.96
N ALA A 129 15.93 -1.80 -2.37
CA ALA A 129 15.92 -3.26 -2.35
C ALA A 129 14.66 -3.82 -1.69
N VAL A 130 14.31 -3.34 -0.49
CA VAL A 130 13.08 -3.81 0.19
C VAL A 130 11.82 -3.44 -0.60
N THR A 131 11.80 -2.28 -1.27
CA THR A 131 10.67 -1.90 -2.14
C THR A 131 10.52 -2.86 -3.31
N ALA A 132 11.61 -3.21 -3.97
CA ALA A 132 11.58 -4.13 -5.11
C ALA A 132 11.11 -5.52 -4.69
N THR A 133 11.68 -6.07 -3.61
CA THR A 133 11.27 -7.37 -3.07
C THR A 133 9.80 -7.36 -2.64
N SER A 134 9.36 -6.36 -1.87
CA SER A 134 7.95 -6.29 -1.42
C SER A 134 6.97 -6.09 -2.57
N LEU A 135 7.32 -5.33 -3.60
CA LEU A 135 6.47 -5.17 -4.78
C LEU A 135 6.40 -6.46 -5.60
N LEU A 136 7.53 -7.14 -5.81
CA LEU A 136 7.56 -8.44 -6.48
C LEU A 136 6.67 -9.45 -5.75
N THR A 137 6.81 -9.57 -4.44
CA THR A 137 5.97 -10.44 -3.61
C THR A 137 4.49 -10.08 -3.74
N ALA A 138 4.12 -8.79 -3.67
CA ALA A 138 2.73 -8.38 -3.82
C ALA A 138 2.15 -8.72 -5.22
N LEU A 139 2.93 -8.59 -6.29
CA LEU A 139 2.48 -8.97 -7.64
C LEU A 139 2.26 -10.48 -7.77
N GLN A 140 3.04 -11.30 -7.04
CA GLN A 140 2.87 -12.76 -7.00
C GLN A 140 1.66 -13.15 -6.15
N ASP A 141 1.56 -12.58 -4.94
CA ASP A 141 0.50 -12.88 -3.97
C ASP A 141 -0.90 -12.49 -4.47
N TYR A 142 -0.99 -11.44 -5.29
CA TYR A 142 -2.24 -10.89 -5.83
C TYR A 142 -2.30 -10.99 -7.36
N SER A 143 -1.78 -12.08 -7.91
CA SER A 143 -1.69 -12.33 -9.36
C SER A 143 -3.05 -12.42 -10.07
N ASP A 144 -4.13 -12.63 -9.33
CA ASP A 144 -5.51 -12.60 -9.80
C ASP A 144 -6.10 -11.18 -9.93
N ARG A 145 -5.36 -10.15 -9.46
CA ARG A 145 -5.80 -8.75 -9.49
C ARG A 145 -5.08 -7.96 -10.60
N PRO A 146 -5.78 -7.04 -11.30
CA PRO A 146 -5.21 -6.22 -12.35
C PRO A 146 -4.39 -5.04 -11.80
N ILE A 147 -3.30 -5.33 -11.08
CA ILE A 147 -2.44 -4.32 -10.44
C ILE A 147 -1.61 -3.55 -11.47
N VAL A 148 -1.10 -4.27 -12.47
CA VAL A 148 -0.28 -3.75 -13.57
C VAL A 148 -0.81 -4.28 -14.91
N PRO A 149 -0.46 -3.67 -16.06
CA PRO A 149 -0.86 -4.18 -17.37
C PRO A 149 -0.34 -5.61 -17.58
N GLU A 150 -1.24 -6.54 -17.91
CA GLU A 150 -0.93 -7.96 -18.06
C GLU A 150 0.10 -8.20 -19.16
N GLU A 151 0.01 -7.44 -20.27
CA GLU A 151 0.96 -7.50 -21.38
C GLU A 151 2.41 -7.18 -21.00
N ASN A 152 2.61 -6.47 -19.89
CA ASN A 152 3.92 -6.02 -19.42
C ASN A 152 4.37 -6.75 -18.13
N LEU A 153 3.57 -7.68 -17.59
CA LEU A 153 3.82 -8.28 -16.28
C LEU A 153 5.18 -8.99 -16.20
N ASP A 154 5.51 -9.83 -17.17
CA ASP A 154 6.79 -10.55 -17.22
C ASP A 154 7.99 -9.60 -17.28
N GLU A 155 7.88 -8.52 -18.05
CA GLU A 155 8.93 -7.51 -18.13
C GLU A 155 9.08 -6.73 -16.83
N ILE A 156 7.97 -6.41 -16.16
CA ILE A 156 7.97 -5.74 -14.84
C ILE A 156 8.65 -6.63 -13.80
N ILE A 157 8.30 -7.92 -13.76
CA ILE A 157 8.91 -8.91 -12.86
C ILE A 157 10.41 -9.02 -13.15
N GLY A 158 10.81 -9.17 -14.41
CA GLY A 158 12.22 -9.21 -14.81
C GLY A 158 13.00 -7.98 -14.37
N VAL A 159 12.43 -6.77 -14.53
CA VAL A 159 13.07 -5.54 -14.04
C VAL A 159 13.22 -5.54 -12.51
N LEU A 160 12.23 -6.03 -11.77
CA LEU A 160 12.29 -6.10 -10.30
C LEU A 160 13.34 -7.10 -9.81
N GLU A 161 13.47 -8.24 -10.46
CA GLU A 161 14.40 -9.32 -10.07
C GLU A 161 15.85 -9.08 -10.53
N GLU A 162 16.04 -8.65 -11.78
CA GLU A 162 17.38 -8.54 -12.40
C GLU A 162 18.10 -7.24 -12.02
N THR A 163 17.38 -6.21 -11.57
CA THR A 163 17.99 -4.93 -11.20
C THR A 163 18.74 -5.05 -9.87
N GLU A 164 20.04 -4.71 -9.88
CA GLU A 164 20.83 -4.53 -8.66
C GLU A 164 20.40 -3.25 -7.92
N TRP A 165 19.31 -3.32 -7.14
CA TRP A 165 18.74 -2.17 -6.43
C TRP A 165 19.68 -1.57 -5.38
N MET A 166 20.68 -2.33 -4.95
CA MET A 166 21.70 -1.85 -4.01
C MET A 166 22.84 -1.06 -4.69
N ALA A 167 22.92 -1.04 -6.02
CA ALA A 167 23.98 -0.37 -6.78
C ALA A 167 23.84 1.17 -6.82
N ASN A 168 24.46 1.80 -7.81
CA ASN A 168 24.41 3.25 -8.00
C ASN A 168 22.96 3.76 -8.20
N MET A 169 22.64 4.91 -7.61
CA MET A 169 21.31 5.53 -7.65
C MET A 169 20.83 5.85 -9.08
N ASP A 170 21.73 6.25 -9.97
CA ASP A 170 21.38 6.58 -11.35
C ASP A 170 20.96 5.34 -12.13
N VAL A 171 21.58 4.19 -11.87
CA VAL A 171 21.19 2.90 -12.47
C VAL A 171 19.80 2.50 -11.98
N ALA A 172 19.57 2.53 -10.66
CA ALA A 172 18.26 2.21 -10.09
C ALA A 172 17.16 3.15 -10.59
N ARG A 173 17.45 4.46 -10.73
CA ARG A 173 16.49 5.44 -11.26
C ARG A 173 16.13 5.21 -12.72
N LYS A 174 17.07 4.77 -13.55
CA LYS A 174 16.79 4.38 -14.95
C LYS A 174 15.83 3.18 -15.01
N GLN A 175 16.09 2.13 -14.22
CA GLN A 175 15.22 0.96 -14.17
C GLN A 175 13.84 1.29 -13.61
N ARG A 176 13.78 2.11 -12.55
CA ARG A 176 12.52 2.64 -12.01
C ARG A 176 11.72 3.45 -13.03
N ASN A 177 12.37 4.22 -13.91
CA ASN A 177 11.69 4.97 -14.96
C ASN A 177 11.06 4.01 -15.98
N ARG A 178 11.83 3.02 -16.47
CA ARG A 178 11.31 1.96 -17.34
C ARG A 178 10.13 1.24 -16.70
N LEU A 179 10.24 0.86 -15.43
CA LEU A 179 9.15 0.23 -14.68
C LEU A 179 7.91 1.15 -14.57
N SER A 180 8.10 2.46 -14.41
CA SER A 180 6.99 3.42 -14.39
C SER A 180 6.28 3.51 -15.76
N GLU A 181 7.04 3.44 -16.85
CA GLU A 181 6.51 3.43 -18.22
C GLU A 181 5.72 2.15 -18.50
N LEU A 182 6.26 0.98 -18.15
CA LEU A 182 5.59 -0.32 -18.30
C LEU A 182 4.28 -0.40 -17.51
N ILE A 183 4.24 0.17 -16.30
CA ILE A 183 3.04 0.22 -15.47
C ILE A 183 2.03 1.28 -15.96
N GLY A 184 2.48 2.29 -16.71
CA GLY A 184 1.64 3.42 -17.13
C GLY A 184 1.36 4.43 -16.00
N ILE A 185 2.35 4.67 -15.14
CA ILE A 185 2.33 5.71 -14.09
C ILE A 185 3.33 6.83 -14.40
N PRO A 186 3.14 8.05 -13.86
CA PRO A 186 4.06 9.16 -14.11
C PRO A 186 5.48 8.84 -13.62
N VAL A 187 6.46 8.97 -14.51
CA VAL A 187 7.89 8.84 -14.17
C VAL A 187 8.26 9.91 -13.14
N PRO A 188 8.71 9.54 -11.92
CA PRO A 188 8.94 10.55 -10.90
C PRO A 188 10.17 11.42 -11.22
N GLN A 189 9.91 12.72 -11.36
CA GLN A 189 10.88 13.72 -11.78
C GLN A 189 11.71 14.23 -10.58
N VAL A 190 12.98 14.52 -10.83
CA VAL A 190 13.81 15.23 -9.85
C VAL A 190 13.32 16.67 -9.78
N LYS A 191 12.77 17.09 -8.63
CA LYS A 191 12.57 18.53 -8.38
C LYS A 191 13.94 19.19 -8.41
N LYS A 192 14.23 19.96 -9.46
CA LYS A 192 15.38 20.86 -9.48
C LYS A 192 15.24 21.77 -8.26
N LYS A 193 16.26 21.78 -7.40
CA LYS A 193 16.36 22.72 -6.29
C LYS A 193 16.54 24.13 -6.83
#